data_AF-A0A356NXX8-F1
#
_entry.id   AF-A0A356NXX8-F1
#
_cell.length_a   1.000
_cell.length_b   1.000
_cell.length_c   1.000
_cell.angle_alpha   90.00
_cell.angle_beta   90.00
_cell.angle_gamma   90.00
#
_symmetry.space_group_name_H-M   'P 1'
#
loop_
_entity.id
_entity.type
_entity.pdbx_description
1 polymer ?
#
loop_
_entity_poly.entity_id
_entity_poly.type
_entity_poly.pdbx_seq_one_letter_code
_entity_poly.pdbx_strand_id
1 'polypeptide(L)' 'MPDFSFSLKTTDGAARRGRLKTAWGEVETPVFMPVGTAATVKGMTVDSVRSTG' A
#
# COMPACT_ATOMS: atom_id res chain seq x y z
N MET A 1 4.67 13.36 -15.49
CA MET A 1 4.84 12.09 -14.73
C MET A 1 4.19 12.31 -13.37
N PRO A 2 3.33 11.41 -12.88
CA PRO A 2 2.88 11.52 -11.50
C PRO A 2 4.07 11.40 -10.56
N ASP A 3 4.04 12.19 -9.48
CA ASP A 3 5.09 12.19 -8.47
C ASP A 3 5.13 10.84 -7.74
N PHE A 4 6.32 10.26 -7.62
CA PHE A 4 6.57 9.01 -6.93
C PHE A 4 7.75 9.18 -5.99
N SER A 5 7.55 8.98 -4.69
CA SER A 5 8.61 9.09 -3.70
C SER A 5 8.38 8.18 -2.51
N PHE A 6 9.47 7.81 -1.84
CA PHE A 6 9.45 7.03 -0.60
C PHE A 6 10.14 7.83 0.51
N SER A 7 9.51 7.92 1.67
CA SER A 7 10.09 8.51 2.89
C SER A 7 10.16 7.48 4.01
N LEU A 8 11.35 7.35 4.61
CA LEU A 8 11.57 6.56 5.81
C LEU A 8 11.16 7.38 7.02
N LYS A 9 10.27 6.85 7.87
CA LYS A 9 9.81 7.52 9.10
C LYS A 9 10.67 7.16 10.31
N THR A 10 10.88 5.87 10.53
CA THR A 10 11.69 5.37 11.64
C THR A 10 12.16 3.93 11.36
N THR A 11 13.13 3.48 12.15
CA THR A 11 13.73 2.15 12.07
C THR A 11 13.83 1.53 13.45
N ASP A 12 13.70 0.22 13.52
CA ASP A 12 14.02 -0.60 14.70
C ASP A 12 14.83 -1.81 14.23
N GLY A 13 16.15 -1.79 14.46
CA GLY A 13 17.08 -2.73 13.83
C GLY A 13 16.95 -2.73 12.31
N ALA A 14 16.59 -3.88 11.73
CA ALA A 14 16.36 -4.03 10.29
C ALA A 14 14.92 -3.65 9.84
N ALA A 15 13.99 -3.45 10.78
CA ALA A 15 12.61 -3.07 10.48
C ALA A 15 12.52 -1.60 10.07
N ARG A 16 11.63 -1.30 9.11
CA ARG A 16 11.50 0.03 8.50
C ARG A 16 10.03 0.43 8.45
N ARG A 17 9.69 1.55 9.07
CA ARG A 17 8.41 2.21 8.87
C ARG A 17 8.58 3.35 7.89
N GLY A 18 7.74 3.43 6.88
CA GLY A 18 7.86 4.43 5.82
C GLY A 18 6.52 4.80 5.21
N ARG A 19 6.58 5.68 4.22
CA ARG A 19 5.44 6.13 3.44
C ARG A 19 5.84 6.24 1.97
N LEU A 20 5.03 5.66 1.10
CA LEU A 20 5.12 5.78 -0.34
C LEU A 20 4.08 6.78 -0.84
N LYS A 21 4.52 7.82 -1.56
CA LYS A 21 3.63 8.72 -2.28
C LYS A 21 3.49 8.22 -3.72
N THR A 22 2.25 8.11 -4.17
CA THR A 22 1.90 7.73 -5.54
C THR A 22 0.90 8.73 -6.11
N ALA A 23 0.59 8.62 -7.41
CA ALA A 23 -0.41 9.45 -8.08
C ALA A 23 -1.81 9.40 -7.43
N TRP A 24 -2.13 8.28 -6.76
CA TRP A 24 -3.49 7.96 -6.30
C TRP A 24 -3.61 7.97 -4.78
N GLY A 25 -2.57 8.42 -4.06
CA GLY A 25 -2.57 8.52 -2.61
C GLY A 25 -1.27 8.04 -1.98
N GLU A 26 -1.29 8.02 -0.64
CA GLU A 26 -0.17 7.59 0.19
C GLU A 26 -0.38 6.15 0.67
N VAL A 27 0.71 5.37 0.74
CA VAL A 27 0.72 3.99 1.25
C VAL A 27 1.70 3.92 2.42
N GLU A 28 1.25 3.55 3.61
CA GLU A 28 2.12 3.31 4.76
C GLU A 28 2.84 1.96 4.59
N THR A 29 4.13 1.88 4.94
CA THR A 29 4.91 0.64 4.90
C THR A 29 5.35 0.24 6.32
N PRO A 30 5.38 -1.06 6.68
CA PRO A 30 5.13 -2.22 5.83
C PRO A 30 3.65 -2.42 5.51
N VAL A 31 3.34 -2.94 4.31
CA VAL A 31 1.98 -3.22 3.85
C VAL A 31 1.94 -4.54 3.10
N PHE A 32 0.83 -5.25 3.21
CA PHE A 32 0.50 -6.41 2.39
C PHE A 32 -0.54 -6.01 1.35
N MET A 33 -0.27 -6.29 0.06
CA MET A 33 -1.15 -5.88 -1.03
C MET A 33 -2.04 -7.06 -1.45
N PRO A 34 -3.38 -6.90 -1.46
CA PRO A 34 -4.28 -7.91 -1.99
C PRO A 34 -4.08 -8.06 -3.51
N VAL A 35 -4.22 -9.28 -4.02
CA VAL A 35 -3.93 -9.60 -5.43
C VAL A 35 -5.22 -9.54 -6.25
N GLY A 36 -5.27 -8.59 -7.19
CA GLY A 36 -6.36 -8.44 -8.14
C GLY A 36 -6.08 -9.14 -9.48
N THR A 37 -6.40 -10.43 -9.59
CA THR A 37 -6.22 -11.16 -10.85
C THR A 37 -7.42 -10.95 -11.77
N ALA A 38 -7.18 -10.53 -13.02
CA ALA A 38 -8.22 -10.16 -13.99
C ALA A 38 -9.13 -9.01 -13.49
N ALA A 39 -8.50 -7.94 -12.99
CA ALA A 39 -9.15 -6.71 -12.52
C ALA A 39 -10.12 -6.90 -11.32
N THR A 40 -9.99 -7.98 -10.57
CA THR A 40 -10.80 -8.23 -9.37
C THR A 40 -10.01 -8.94 -8.28
N VAL A 41 -10.24 -8.55 -7.02
CA VAL A 41 -9.92 -9.40 -5.87
C VAL A 41 -11.09 -10.38 -5.72
N LYS A 42 -10.83 -11.64 -6.05
CA LYS A 42 -11.89 -12.65 -6.16
C LYS A 42 -12.68 -12.77 -4.85
N GLY A 43 -14.01 -12.67 -4.96
CA GLY A 43 -14.93 -12.84 -3.84
C GLY A 43 -15.06 -11.63 -2.91
N MET A 44 -14.49 -10.47 -3.26
CA MET A 44 -14.55 -9.26 -2.44
C MET A 44 -15.03 -8.05 -3.24
N THR A 45 -15.84 -7.20 -2.63
CA THR A 45 -16.12 -5.86 -3.17
C THR A 45 -14.94 -4.92 -2.90
N VAL A 46 -14.89 -3.77 -3.58
CA VAL A 46 -13.84 -2.76 -3.36
C VAL A 46 -13.81 -2.29 -1.90
N ASP A 47 -14.98 -2.11 -1.27
CA ASP A 47 -15.06 -1.71 0.13
C ASP A 47 -14.55 -2.79 1.08
N SER A 48 -14.86 -4.06 0.80
CA SER A 48 -14.29 -5.18 1.57
C SER A 48 -12.76 -5.20 1.46
N VAL A 49 -12.21 -5.03 0.26
CA VAL A 49 -10.75 -4.95 0.06
C VAL A 49 -10.15 -3.78 0.84
N ARG A 50 -10.78 -2.60 0.78
CA ARG A 50 -10.34 -1.41 1.54
C ARG A 50 -10.30 -1.65 3.05
N SER A 51 -11.18 -2.49 3.59
CA SER A 51 -11.20 -2.81 5.03
C SER A 51 -10.13 -3.82 5.48
N THR A 52 -9.41 -4.46 4.54
CA THR A 52 -8.38 -5.47 4.87
C THR A 52 -7.00 -4.89 5.19
N GLY A 53 -6.84 -3.56 5.13
CA GLY A 53 -5.59 -2.85 5.40
C GLY A 53 -5.80 -1.60 6.22
#